data_AF-A0A3A3G6C8-F1
#
_entry.id   AF-A0A3A3G6C8-F1
#
_cell.length_a   1.000
_cell.length_b   1.000
_cell.length_c   1.000
_cell.angle_alpha   90.00
_cell.angle_beta   90.00
_cell.angle_gamma   90.00
#
_symmetry.space_group_name_H-M   'P 1'
#
loop_
_entity.id
_entity.type
_entity.pdbx_description
1 polymer ?
#
loop_
_entity_poly.entity_id
_entity_poly.type
_entity_poly.pdbx_seq_one_letter_code
_entity_poly.pdbx_strand_id
1 'polypeptide(L)'
;MTLALLLSSICVVLPAIAHADDSHKGWWRDSWRDPYWEQPCEVKLESKPGEFKREIKCKNGRGATWRGEWKDEFWDGPCKVRLEASRETFKEEVKCDRR
;
A
#
# COMPACT_ATOMS: atom_id res chain seq x y z
N MET A 1 0.93 62.12 55.60
CA MET A 1 0.59 63.28 54.75
C MET A 1 0.47 62.79 53.33
N THR A 2 -0.64 63.18 52.72
CA THR A 2 -1.22 62.74 51.44
C THR A 2 -0.56 63.34 50.19
N LEU A 3 -0.99 62.82 49.03
CA LEU A 3 -0.84 63.27 47.64
C LEU A 3 0.43 62.80 46.90
N ALA A 4 0.35 61.91 45.90
CA ALA A 4 -0.39 61.90 44.61
C ALA A 4 0.40 62.56 43.48
N LEU A 5 0.17 62.02 42.26
CA LEU A 5 0.65 62.41 40.93
C LEU A 5 1.95 61.67 40.53
N LEU A 6 2.03 60.97 39.39
CA LEU A 6 1.58 61.39 38.07
C LEU A 6 1.20 60.21 37.15
N LEU A 7 0.29 60.54 36.25
CA LEU A 7 -0.23 59.74 35.14
C LEU A 7 0.82 59.41 34.08
N SER A 8 0.72 58.24 33.49
CA SER A 8 1.03 57.96 32.08
C SER A 8 0.24 56.69 31.73
N SER A 9 -1.02 56.79 31.33
CA SER A 9 -1.45 57.07 29.94
C SER A 9 -0.54 56.41 28.93
N ILE A 10 -0.93 55.20 28.51
CA ILE A 10 -0.80 54.68 27.15
C ILE A 10 -1.87 53.57 27.02
N CYS A 11 -2.98 53.89 26.35
CA CYS A 11 -3.81 52.90 25.70
C CYS A 11 -3.07 52.45 24.44
N VAL A 12 -2.65 51.19 24.37
CA VAL A 12 -2.32 50.56 23.08
C VAL A 12 -3.44 49.58 22.75
N VAL A 13 -4.14 49.89 21.67
CA VAL A 13 -5.13 49.04 21.02
C VAL A 13 -4.39 47.86 20.36
N LEU A 14 -4.86 46.63 20.61
CA LEU A 14 -4.37 45.36 20.08
C LEU A 14 -4.36 45.32 18.53
N PRO A 15 -3.51 44.46 17.94
CA PRO A 15 -4.10 43.43 17.08
C PRO A 15 -3.53 42.02 17.29
N ALA A 16 -4.22 41.09 16.65
CA ALA A 16 -4.25 39.66 16.83
C ALA A 16 -2.94 38.89 16.54
N ILE A 17 -2.90 37.72 17.15
CA ILE A 17 -2.22 36.48 16.75
C ILE A 17 -2.10 36.38 15.21
N ALA A 18 -0.88 36.31 14.68
CA ALA A 18 -0.56 35.66 13.40
C ALA A 18 0.96 35.54 13.23
N HIS A 19 1.53 34.41 13.62
CA HIS A 19 2.78 33.92 13.01
C HIS A 19 2.42 32.71 12.14
N ALA A 20 1.83 32.99 10.97
CA ALA A 20 1.86 32.08 9.85
C ALA A 20 3.08 32.46 9.02
N ASP A 21 4.24 31.91 9.37
CA ASP A 21 5.38 31.92 8.45
C ASP A 21 5.29 30.64 7.61
N ASP A 22 4.53 30.77 6.53
CA ASP A 22 4.33 29.82 5.46
C ASP A 22 5.68 29.47 4.81
N SER A 23 6.42 28.56 5.44
CA SER A 23 7.50 27.82 4.78
C SER A 23 6.88 26.77 3.84
N HIS A 24 6.19 27.25 2.79
CA HIS A 24 5.61 26.46 1.72
C HIS A 24 6.73 25.95 0.79
N LYS A 25 7.65 25.14 1.34
CA LYS A 25 8.64 24.38 0.57
C LYS A 25 7.91 23.20 -0.06
N GLY A 26 7.69 23.30 -1.38
CA GLY A 26 6.84 22.41 -2.16
C GLY A 26 7.18 20.93 -2.02
N TRP A 27 6.37 20.22 -1.23
CA TRP A 27 6.25 18.75 -1.16
C TRP A 27 5.85 18.05 -2.47
N TRP A 28 5.52 18.80 -3.52
CA TRP A 28 4.95 18.25 -4.77
C TRP A 28 5.99 17.85 -5.83
N ARG A 29 7.26 18.22 -5.69
CA ARG A 29 8.20 18.23 -6.84
C ARG A 29 9.39 17.26 -6.77
N ASP A 30 9.39 16.33 -5.83
CA ASP A 30 10.29 15.17 -5.89
C ASP A 30 9.44 13.90 -5.85
N SER A 31 8.90 13.56 -7.03
CA SER A 31 8.70 12.19 -7.51
C SER A 31 8.39 11.15 -6.43
N TRP A 32 7.20 11.25 -5.83
CA TRP A 32 6.53 10.13 -5.15
C TRP A 32 6.19 9.03 -6.16
N ARG A 33 7.20 8.34 -6.70
CA ARG A 33 7.05 6.92 -7.04
C ARG A 33 7.39 6.19 -5.76
N ASP A 34 6.37 6.02 -4.93
CA ASP A 34 6.47 5.26 -3.72
C ASP A 34 6.85 3.80 -4.08
N PRO A 35 7.98 3.25 -3.61
CA PRO A 35 8.30 1.83 -3.79
C PRO A 35 7.26 0.92 -3.12
N TYR A 36 6.36 1.49 -2.31
CA TYR A 36 5.16 0.83 -1.80
C TYR A 36 4.21 0.30 -2.88
N TRP A 37 4.30 0.81 -4.12
CA TRP A 37 3.53 0.31 -5.29
C TRP A 37 4.21 -0.81 -6.07
N GLU A 38 5.46 -1.17 -5.74
CA GLU A 38 5.98 -2.47 -6.15
C GLU A 38 5.34 -3.51 -5.23
N GLN A 39 4.18 -4.03 -5.63
CA GLN A 39 3.63 -5.21 -4.95
C GLN A 39 4.76 -6.23 -4.83
N PRO A 40 5.05 -6.75 -3.63
CA PRO A 40 6.18 -7.64 -3.41
C PRO A 40 6.11 -8.88 -4.33
N CYS A 41 4.91 -9.15 -4.86
CA CYS A 41 4.63 -10.15 -5.85
C CYS A 41 3.84 -9.60 -7.05
N GLU A 42 4.30 -9.89 -8.27
CA GLU A 42 3.56 -9.68 -9.51
C GLU A 42 2.51 -10.78 -9.68
N VAL A 43 1.23 -10.42 -9.79
CA VAL A 43 0.13 -11.38 -9.97
C VAL A 43 -0.39 -11.30 -11.41
N LYS A 44 -0.39 -12.43 -12.11
CA LYS A 44 -0.97 -12.63 -13.44
C LYS A 44 -2.16 -13.58 -13.32
N LEU A 45 -3.35 -13.09 -13.65
CA LEU A 45 -4.55 -13.90 -13.77
C LEU A 45 -4.92 -14.04 -15.25
N GLU A 46 -5.10 -15.28 -15.70
CA GLU A 46 -5.71 -15.61 -16.97
C GLU A 46 -6.97 -16.42 -16.70
N SER A 47 -8.13 -15.85 -17.00
CA SER A 47 -9.43 -16.50 -16.82
C SER A 47 -10.04 -16.81 -18.18
N LYS A 48 -10.35 -18.08 -18.41
CA LYS A 48 -11.04 -18.61 -19.58
C LYS A 48 -12.33 -19.33 -19.13
N PRO A 49 -13.33 -19.51 -20.02
CA PRO A 49 -14.52 -20.26 -19.69
C PRO A 49 -14.15 -21.72 -19.34
N GLY A 50 -14.24 -22.09 -18.06
CA GLY A 50 -13.89 -23.43 -17.57
C GLY A 50 -12.40 -23.64 -17.26
N GLU A 51 -11.53 -22.66 -17.50
CA GLU A 51 -10.11 -22.73 -17.10
C GLU A 51 -9.68 -21.44 -16.41
N PHE A 52 -9.05 -21.55 -15.25
CA PHE A 52 -8.50 -20.42 -14.52
C PHE A 52 -7.02 -20.66 -14.25
N LYS A 53 -6.17 -19.68 -14.56
CA LYS A 53 -4.75 -19.72 -14.27
C LYS A 53 -4.34 -18.50 -13.48
N ARG A 54 -3.62 -18.70 -12.39
CA ARG A 54 -3.04 -17.65 -11.56
C ARG A 54 -1.56 -17.92 -11.40
N GLU A 55 -0.72 -16.97 -11.80
CA GLU A 55 0.72 -16.98 -11.58
C GLU A 55 1.09 -15.79 -10.69
N ILE A 56 1.70 -16.04 -9.55
CA ILE A 56 2.17 -15.03 -8.60
C ILE A 56 3.70 -15.12 -8.55
N LYS A 57 4.40 -14.02 -8.77
CA LYS A 57 5.87 -13.93 -8.81
C LYS A 57 6.37 -12.93 -7.79
N CYS A 58 6.88 -13.43 -6.67
CA CYS A 58 7.45 -12.66 -5.57
C CYS A 58 8.97 -12.53 -5.71
N LYS A 59 9.48 -11.31 -5.83
CA LYS A 59 10.93 -11.07 -5.98
C LYS A 59 11.67 -11.52 -4.71
N ASN A 60 12.63 -12.43 -4.84
CA ASN A 60 13.35 -13.07 -3.72
C ASN A 60 12.45 -13.81 -2.70
N GLY A 61 11.21 -14.15 -3.07
CA GLY A 61 10.23 -14.76 -2.17
C GLY A 61 9.72 -13.84 -1.06
N ARG A 62 10.05 -12.54 -1.08
CA ARG A 62 9.48 -11.58 -0.12
C ARG A 62 8.01 -11.40 -0.45
N GLY A 63 7.14 -11.58 0.54
CA GLY A 63 5.69 -11.49 0.37
C GLY A 63 5.01 -12.77 -0.11
N ALA A 64 5.77 -13.85 -0.38
CA ALA A 64 5.17 -15.15 -0.65
C ALA A 64 4.45 -15.68 0.61
N THR A 65 3.20 -16.08 0.46
CA THR A 65 2.40 -16.68 1.55
C THR A 65 2.70 -18.17 1.74
N TRP A 66 3.31 -18.80 0.74
CA TRP A 66 3.72 -20.21 0.76
C TRP A 66 5.19 -20.35 1.20
N ARG A 67 5.55 -21.52 1.73
CA ARG A 67 6.92 -21.87 2.13
C ARG A 67 7.40 -23.11 1.41
N GLY A 68 8.67 -23.08 1.00
CA GLY A 68 9.31 -24.20 0.31
C GLY A 68 8.85 -24.35 -1.15
N GLU A 69 9.24 -25.48 -1.73
CA GLU A 69 8.88 -25.85 -3.10
C GLU A 69 8.02 -27.10 -3.04
N TRP A 70 6.78 -27.01 -3.52
CA TRP A 70 5.83 -28.10 -3.49
C TRP A 70 4.92 -28.06 -4.71
N LYS A 71 4.39 -29.22 -5.07
CA LYS A 71 3.41 -29.37 -6.12
C LYS A 71 2.28 -30.22 -5.61
N ASP A 72 1.06 -29.83 -5.91
CA ASP A 72 -0.14 -30.56 -5.53
C ASP A 72 -1.13 -30.60 -6.70
N GLU A 73 -1.82 -31.72 -6.85
CA GLU A 73 -2.85 -31.92 -7.85
C GLU A 73 -4.04 -32.62 -7.19
N PHE A 74 -5.18 -31.94 -7.16
CA PHE A 74 -6.39 -32.48 -6.57
C PHE A 74 -7.61 -32.12 -7.42
N TRP A 75 -8.70 -32.84 -7.16
CA TRP A 75 -10.00 -32.58 -7.76
C TRP A 75 -10.89 -31.91 -6.73
N ASP A 76 -11.38 -30.72 -7.07
CA ASP A 76 -12.42 -30.00 -6.36
C ASP A 76 -13.72 -30.12 -7.17
N GLY A 77 -14.52 -31.14 -6.85
CA GLY A 77 -15.73 -31.47 -7.59
C GLY A 77 -15.44 -31.76 -9.08
N PRO A 78 -16.07 -31.04 -10.03
CA PRO A 78 -15.81 -31.20 -11.47
C PRO A 78 -14.53 -30.49 -11.94
N CYS A 79 -13.79 -29.85 -11.03
CA CYS A 79 -12.62 -29.04 -11.34
C CYS A 79 -11.33 -29.70 -10.90
N LYS A 80 -10.40 -29.87 -11.82
CA LYS A 80 -9.02 -30.29 -11.56
C LYS A 80 -8.17 -29.07 -11.21
N VAL A 81 -7.60 -29.05 -10.01
CA VAL A 81 -6.73 -27.99 -9.52
C VAL A 81 -5.29 -28.49 -9.48
N ARG A 82 -4.38 -27.70 -10.05
CA ARG A 82 -2.93 -27.93 -10.05
C ARG A 82 -2.24 -26.74 -9.40
N LEU A 83 -1.56 -26.98 -8.30
CA LEU A 83 -0.79 -25.97 -7.57
C LEU A 83 0.70 -26.29 -7.69
N GLU A 84 1.49 -25.30 -8.07
CA GLU A 84 2.95 -25.39 -8.09
C GLU A 84 3.50 -24.17 -7.35
N ALA A 85 4.09 -24.40 -6.19
CA ALA A 85 4.74 -23.38 -5.39
C ALA A 85 6.25 -23.59 -5.44
N SER A 86 6.97 -22.50 -5.69
CA SER A 86 8.43 -22.38 -5.60
C SER A 86 8.76 -21.18 -4.72
N ARG A 87 10.00 -21.05 -4.25
CA ARG A 87 10.42 -19.94 -3.37
C ARG A 87 9.96 -18.55 -3.82
N GLU A 88 9.94 -18.31 -5.12
CA GLU A 88 9.63 -17.01 -5.71
C GLU A 88 8.35 -17.01 -6.56
N THR A 89 7.81 -18.17 -6.92
CA THR A 89 6.69 -18.27 -7.88
C THR A 89 5.63 -19.20 -7.35
N PHE A 90 4.36 -18.86 -7.55
CA PHE A 90 3.22 -19.73 -7.30
C PHE A 90 2.35 -19.77 -8.55
N LYS A 91 2.04 -20.96 -9.03
CA LYS A 91 1.12 -21.19 -10.14
C LYS A 91 -0.04 -22.02 -9.64
N GLU A 92 -1.23 -21.62 -10.05
CA GLU A 92 -2.45 -22.36 -9.88
C GLU A 92 -3.13 -22.47 -11.23
N GLU A 93 -3.43 -23.68 -11.65
CA GLU A 93 -4.25 -23.96 -12.82
C GLU A 93 -5.47 -24.75 -12.37
N VAL A 94 -6.65 -24.19 -12.59
CA VAL A 94 -7.94 -24.84 -12.37
C VAL A 94 -8.56 -25.12 -13.73
N LYS A 95 -8.96 -26.36 -13.96
CA LYS A 95 -9.66 -26.79 -15.17
C LYS A 95 -10.94 -27.50 -14.75
N CYS A 96 -12.08 -26.88 -15.03
CA CYS A 96 -13.38 -27.46 -14.77
C CYS A 96 -13.90 -28.14 -16.03
N ASP A 97 -14.15 -29.45 -15.94
CA ASP A 97 -14.92 -30.14 -16.96
C ASP A 97 -16.37 -29.67 -16.84
N ARG A 98 -16.80 -28.78 -17.74
CA ARG A 98 -18.22 -28.48 -17.93
C ARG A 98 -18.88 -29.75 -18.45
N ARG A 99 -19.61 -30.43 -17.56
CA ARG A 99 -20.56 -31.46 -17.95
C ARG A 99 -21.75 -30.84 -18.67
#